data_AF-A0A2A4UJY4-F1
#
_entry.id   AF-A0A2A4UJY4-F1
#
_cell.length_a   1.000
_cell.length_b   1.000
_cell.length_c   1.000
_cell.angle_alpha   90.00
_cell.angle_beta   90.00
_cell.angle_gamma   90.00
#
_symmetry.space_group_name_H-M   'P 1'
#
loop_
_entity.id
_entity.type
_entity.pdbx_description
1 polymer ?
#
loop_
_entity_poly.entity_id
_entity_poly.type
_entity_poly.pdbx_seq_one_letter_code
_entity_poly.pdbx_strand_id
1 'polypeptide(L)'
;MGIRDRELDRLKKYAQGLGIKVTIRPAKKGEGGAEWDMDVREITLYKSSSSTKTDLILAFLHELGHHLDWIYKNKKDNKECFKAYELLNEGSMYGNRTDIPQKYRDIILQEEIDGVYYMDIIYKELDLKIPLWKVKLAQHMDLIEYKSLSKTGNFLTHKYVKNYRKKIKNKYMKKYKG
;
A
#
# COMPACT_ATOMS: atom_id res chain seq x y z
N MET A 1 -14.98 -21.66 -6.34
CA MET A 1 -14.38 -20.33 -6.05
C MET A 1 -13.33 -20.50 -4.95
N GLY A 2 -12.08 -20.08 -5.18
CA GLY A 2 -11.00 -20.30 -4.22
C GLY A 2 -11.09 -19.36 -3.01
N ILE A 3 -10.40 -19.68 -1.90
CA ILE A 3 -10.33 -18.80 -0.70
C ILE A 3 -10.01 -17.36 -1.10
N ARG A 4 -8.96 -17.17 -1.91
CA ARG A 4 -8.48 -15.83 -2.34
C ARG A 4 -9.51 -15.04 -3.15
N ASP A 5 -10.39 -15.70 -3.90
CA ASP A 5 -11.47 -15.01 -4.62
C ASP A 5 -12.50 -14.47 -3.64
N ARG A 6 -12.87 -15.28 -2.64
CA ARG A 6 -13.77 -14.87 -1.55
C ARG A 6 -13.19 -13.69 -0.76
N GLU A 7 -11.89 -13.67 -0.50
CA GLU A 7 -11.24 -12.55 0.20
C GLU A 7 -11.30 -11.26 -0.64
N LEU A 8 -11.05 -11.33 -1.95
CA LEU A 8 -11.19 -10.17 -2.83
C LEU A 8 -12.63 -9.66 -2.86
N ASP A 9 -13.62 -10.55 -2.90
CA ASP A 9 -15.03 -10.17 -2.87
C ASP A 9 -15.45 -9.56 -1.53
N ARG A 10 -14.91 -10.06 -0.40
CA ARG A 10 -15.11 -9.45 0.92
C ARG A 10 -14.58 -8.02 0.95
N LEU A 11 -13.36 -7.80 0.46
CA LEU A 11 -12.76 -6.47 0.41
C LEU A 11 -13.52 -5.53 -0.53
N LYS A 12 -14.00 -6.01 -1.69
CA LYS A 12 -14.85 -5.22 -2.59
C LYS A 12 -16.15 -4.79 -1.92
N LYS A 13 -16.83 -5.71 -1.21
CA LYS A 13 -18.06 -5.38 -0.47
C LYS A 13 -17.80 -4.37 0.65
N TYR A 14 -16.67 -4.50 1.34
CA TYR A 14 -16.25 -3.52 2.34
C TYR A 14 -16.03 -2.14 1.73
N ALA A 15 -15.26 -2.06 0.63
CA ALA A 15 -15.04 -0.82 -0.11
C ALA A 15 -16.36 -0.18 -0.59
N GLN A 16 -17.29 -0.99 -1.11
CA GLN A 16 -18.63 -0.54 -1.49
C GLN A 16 -19.41 0.05 -0.31
N GLY A 17 -19.32 -0.55 0.87
CA GLY A 17 -19.93 -0.03 2.09
C GLY A 17 -19.36 1.34 2.51
N LEU A 18 -18.11 1.63 2.16
CA LEU A 18 -17.46 2.93 2.35
C LEU A 18 -17.76 3.92 1.21
N GLY A 19 -18.54 3.52 0.21
CA GLY A 19 -18.86 4.34 -0.97
C GLY A 19 -17.69 4.45 -1.95
N ILE A 20 -16.75 3.51 -1.93
CA ILE A 20 -15.59 3.46 -2.84
C ILE A 20 -15.86 2.50 -3.99
N LYS A 21 -15.62 2.95 -5.21
CA LYS A 21 -15.64 2.10 -6.40
C LYS A 21 -14.32 1.33 -6.50
N VAL A 22 -14.36 0.07 -6.92
CA VAL A 22 -13.15 -0.75 -7.10
C VAL A 22 -13.06 -1.21 -8.54
N THR A 23 -11.94 -0.91 -9.20
CA THR A 23 -11.65 -1.42 -10.55
C THR A 23 -10.37 -2.25 -10.56
N ILE A 24 -10.32 -3.24 -11.46
CA ILE A 24 -9.10 -4.05 -11.68
C ILE A 24 -8.70 -3.81 -13.14
N ARG A 25 -7.48 -3.34 -13.36
CA ARG A 25 -6.95 -3.02 -14.70
C ARG A 25 -5.62 -3.74 -14.94
N PRO A 26 -5.25 -4.01 -16.21
CA PRO A 26 -3.92 -4.50 -16.54
C PRO A 26 -2.85 -3.49 -16.10
N ALA A 27 -1.78 -3.96 -15.46
CA ALA A 27 -0.66 -3.11 -15.05
C ALA A 27 0.18 -2.67 -16.27
N LYS A 28 0.54 -1.40 -16.32
CA LYS A 28 1.51 -0.84 -17.27
C LYS A 28 2.89 -0.72 -16.63
N LYS A 29 3.91 -0.54 -17.48
CA LYS A 29 5.28 -0.37 -17.02
C LYS A 29 5.39 0.90 -16.16
N GLY A 30 5.84 0.75 -14.92
CA GLY A 30 6.03 1.86 -13.98
C GLY A 30 4.86 2.12 -13.03
N GLU A 31 3.73 1.43 -13.19
CA GLU A 31 2.60 1.55 -12.25
C GLU A 31 2.85 0.76 -10.95
N GLY A 32 2.25 1.25 -9.87
CA GLY A 32 2.21 0.57 -8.57
C GLY A 32 1.35 -0.69 -8.58
N GLY A 33 1.18 -1.33 -7.42
CA GLY A 33 0.29 -2.49 -7.26
C GLY A 33 -1.19 -2.10 -7.21
N ALA A 34 -1.48 -0.91 -6.72
CA ALA A 34 -2.78 -0.28 -6.66
C ALA A 34 -2.61 1.24 -6.50
N GLU A 35 -3.71 1.97 -6.59
CA GLU A 35 -3.81 3.38 -6.19
C GLU A 35 -5.21 3.63 -5.64
N TRP A 36 -5.32 4.61 -4.75
CA TRP A 36 -6.57 5.20 -4.31
C TRP A 36 -6.66 6.64 -4.81
N ASP A 37 -7.71 6.91 -5.60
CA ASP A 37 -8.06 8.24 -6.08
C ASP A 37 -9.19 8.81 -5.20
N MET A 38 -8.90 9.95 -4.58
CA MET A 38 -9.82 10.63 -3.67
C MET A 38 -10.94 11.36 -4.41
N ASP A 39 -10.65 11.94 -5.57
CA ASP A 39 -11.56 12.81 -6.31
C ASP A 39 -12.72 12.00 -6.91
N VAL A 40 -12.39 10.85 -7.51
CA VAL A 40 -13.41 9.94 -8.09
C VAL A 40 -13.83 8.83 -7.13
N ARG A 41 -13.28 8.81 -5.91
CA ARG A 41 -13.53 7.80 -4.86
C ARG A 41 -13.40 6.37 -5.41
N GLU A 42 -12.28 6.11 -6.08
CA GLU A 42 -11.98 4.83 -6.74
C GLU A 42 -10.67 4.24 -6.22
N ILE A 43 -10.67 2.93 -5.96
CA ILE A 43 -9.45 2.14 -5.81
C ILE A 43 -9.23 1.38 -7.12
N THR A 44 -8.11 1.62 -7.78
CA THR A 44 -7.69 0.86 -8.97
C THR A 44 -6.63 -0.16 -8.57
N LEU A 45 -6.91 -1.44 -8.80
CA LEU A 45 -5.96 -2.53 -8.59
C LEU A 45 -5.28 -2.89 -9.91
N TYR A 46 -3.96 -2.76 -9.96
CA TYR A 46 -3.17 -3.04 -11.16
C TYR A 46 -2.69 -4.49 -11.15
N LYS A 47 -3.10 -5.25 -12.17
CA LYS A 47 -2.81 -6.68 -12.29
C LYS A 47 -1.87 -6.95 -13.47
N SER A 48 -0.65 -7.40 -13.18
CA SER A 48 0.24 -7.98 -14.19
C SER A 48 -0.05 -9.47 -14.38
N SER A 49 0.49 -10.07 -15.46
CA SER A 49 0.39 -11.52 -15.70
C SER A 49 1.04 -12.36 -14.60
N SER A 50 2.05 -11.81 -13.90
CA SER A 50 2.73 -12.46 -12.78
C SER A 50 2.13 -12.17 -11.40
N SER A 51 1.21 -11.20 -11.29
CA SER A 51 0.61 -10.81 -10.01
C SER A 51 -0.26 -11.95 -9.47
N THR A 52 0.03 -12.42 -8.26
CA THR A 52 -0.82 -13.42 -7.61
C THR A 52 -2.06 -12.74 -7.02
N LYS A 53 -3.13 -13.51 -6.80
CA LYS A 53 -4.31 -13.01 -6.07
C LYS A 53 -3.96 -12.54 -4.66
N THR A 54 -2.93 -13.12 -4.03
CA THR A 54 -2.48 -12.63 -2.72
C THR A 54 -1.85 -11.25 -2.81
N ASP A 55 -1.07 -10.98 -3.86
CA ASP A 55 -0.49 -9.64 -4.07
C ASP A 55 -1.59 -8.60 -4.27
N LEU A 56 -2.64 -8.93 -5.04
CA LEU A 56 -3.80 -8.06 -5.19
C LEU A 56 -4.54 -7.82 -3.87
N ILE A 57 -4.73 -8.86 -3.05
CA ILE A 57 -5.37 -8.70 -1.71
C ILE A 57 -4.54 -7.77 -0.83
N LEU A 58 -3.21 -7.91 -0.83
CA LEU A 58 -2.32 -7.09 -0.02
C LEU A 58 -2.30 -5.62 -0.50
N ALA A 59 -2.24 -5.39 -1.81
CA ALA A 59 -2.34 -4.05 -2.38
C ALA A 59 -3.70 -3.41 -2.07
N PHE A 60 -4.78 -4.17 -2.18
CA PHE A 60 -6.11 -3.66 -1.87
C PHE A 60 -6.28 -3.33 -0.38
N LEU A 61 -5.71 -4.14 0.51
CA LEU A 61 -5.67 -3.83 1.95
C LEU A 61 -4.90 -2.54 2.23
N HIS A 62 -3.78 -2.31 1.53
CA HIS A 62 -2.96 -1.11 1.68
C HIS A 62 -3.78 0.14 1.30
N GLU A 63 -4.41 0.17 0.13
CA GLU A 63 -5.24 1.31 -0.30
C GLU A 63 -6.44 1.55 0.63
N LEU A 64 -7.14 0.49 1.07
CA LEU A 64 -8.21 0.62 2.05
C LEU A 64 -7.71 1.15 3.40
N GLY A 65 -6.48 0.81 3.77
CA GLY A 65 -5.82 1.34 4.97
C GLY A 65 -5.67 2.86 4.91
N HIS A 66 -5.16 3.38 3.80
CA HIS A 66 -5.08 4.83 3.55
C HIS A 66 -6.45 5.50 3.57
N HIS A 67 -7.46 4.86 2.96
CA HIS A 67 -8.81 5.40 2.98
C HIS A 67 -9.41 5.46 4.39
N LEU A 68 -9.22 4.43 5.21
CA LEU A 68 -9.69 4.45 6.59
C LEU A 68 -8.97 5.51 7.42
N ASP A 69 -7.66 5.68 7.24
CA ASP A 69 -6.93 6.76 7.90
C ASP A 69 -7.53 8.14 7.56
N TRP A 70 -7.87 8.37 6.30
CA TRP A 70 -8.55 9.59 5.86
C TRP A 70 -9.87 9.82 6.59
N ILE A 71 -10.73 8.79 6.67
CA ILE A 71 -12.04 8.86 7.35
C ILE A 71 -11.85 9.10 8.85
N TYR A 72 -11.10 8.24 9.53
CA TYR A 72 -11.03 8.21 11.00
C TYR A 72 -10.29 9.40 11.58
N LYS A 73 -9.33 9.97 10.86
CA LYS A 73 -8.69 11.23 11.26
C LYS A 73 -9.42 12.47 10.76
N ASN A 74 -10.58 12.30 10.11
CA ASN A 74 -11.35 13.39 9.49
C ASN A 74 -10.45 14.32 8.66
N LYS A 75 -9.56 13.71 7.86
CA LYS A 75 -8.60 14.47 7.05
C LYS A 75 -9.37 15.36 6.07
N LYS A 76 -8.76 16.50 5.79
CA LYS A 76 -9.15 17.43 4.75
C LYS A 76 -8.02 17.54 3.77
N ASP A 77 -8.37 17.97 2.57
CA ASP A 77 -7.44 18.34 1.51
C ASP A 77 -6.29 19.19 2.06
N ASN A 78 -5.09 18.60 2.02
CA ASN A 78 -3.88 19.21 2.53
C ASN A 78 -2.93 19.49 1.38
N LYS A 79 -2.77 20.79 1.05
CA LYS A 79 -1.89 21.25 -0.04
C LYS A 79 -0.45 20.72 0.10
N GLU A 80 0.06 20.57 1.33
CA GLU A 80 1.41 20.05 1.54
C GLU A 80 1.50 18.56 1.24
N CYS A 81 0.45 17.79 1.56
CA CYS A 81 0.36 16.37 1.23
C CYS A 81 0.26 16.17 -0.28
N PHE A 82 -0.63 16.91 -0.96
CA PHE A 82 -0.74 16.86 -2.41
C PHE A 82 0.59 17.20 -3.09
N LYS A 83 1.24 18.29 -2.66
CA LYS A 83 2.55 18.66 -3.18
C LYS A 83 3.62 17.59 -2.93
N ALA A 84 3.57 16.89 -1.79
CA ALA A 84 4.50 15.81 -1.50
C ALA A 84 4.36 14.67 -2.52
N TYR A 85 3.12 14.24 -2.80
CA TYR A 85 2.85 13.17 -3.77
C TYR A 85 3.04 13.60 -5.22
N GLU A 86 2.78 14.85 -5.56
CA GLU A 86 3.11 15.44 -6.86
C GLU A 86 4.63 15.36 -7.11
N LEU A 87 5.45 15.85 -6.16
CA LEU A 87 6.91 15.76 -6.23
C LEU A 87 7.42 14.31 -6.29
N LEU A 88 6.76 13.38 -5.58
CA LEU A 88 7.08 11.95 -5.65
C LEU A 88 6.83 11.38 -7.04
N ASN A 89 5.71 11.73 -7.66
CA ASN A 89 5.31 11.27 -8.98
C ASN A 89 6.19 11.88 -10.07
N GLU A 90 6.42 13.19 -10.05
CA GLU A 90 7.31 13.88 -10.98
C GLU A 90 8.75 13.37 -10.86
N GLY A 91 9.27 13.23 -9.64
CA GLY A 91 10.58 12.63 -9.38
C GLY A 91 10.65 11.15 -9.76
N SER A 92 9.52 10.46 -9.93
CA SER A 92 9.48 9.09 -10.42
C SER A 92 9.46 8.99 -11.95
N MET A 93 8.87 9.97 -12.64
CA MET A 93 8.66 9.98 -14.09
C MET A 93 9.73 10.78 -14.86
N TYR A 94 10.24 11.88 -14.27
CA TYR A 94 11.01 12.90 -15.00
C TYR A 94 12.28 13.40 -14.29
N GLY A 95 12.55 13.03 -13.03
CA GLY A 95 13.67 13.60 -12.25
C GLY A 95 14.44 12.61 -11.37
N ASN A 96 15.43 13.12 -10.62
CA ASN A 96 16.08 12.39 -9.53
C ASN A 96 15.27 12.59 -8.24
N ARG A 97 14.79 11.51 -7.62
CA ARG A 97 14.00 11.55 -6.36
C ARG A 97 14.74 12.19 -5.18
N THR A 98 16.06 12.37 -5.29
CA THR A 98 16.89 13.11 -4.33
C THR A 98 16.50 14.57 -4.19
N ASP A 99 15.83 15.14 -5.19
CA ASP A 99 15.49 16.55 -5.26
C ASP A 99 14.23 16.90 -4.47
N ILE A 100 13.51 15.87 -3.95
CA ILE A 100 12.37 16.06 -3.06
C ILE A 100 12.88 16.53 -1.68
N PRO A 101 12.48 17.72 -1.19
CA PRO A 101 12.90 18.22 0.11
C PRO A 101 12.50 17.29 1.26
N GLN A 102 13.35 17.18 2.28
CA GLN A 102 13.18 16.29 3.45
C GLN A 102 11.76 16.37 4.05
N LYS A 103 11.24 17.59 4.24
CA LYS A 103 9.89 17.82 4.76
C LYS A 103 8.80 17.01 4.02
N TYR A 104 8.83 17.01 2.69
CA TYR A 104 7.82 16.29 1.90
C TYR A 104 8.02 14.78 1.96
N ARG A 105 9.28 14.31 2.05
CA ARG A 105 9.57 12.88 2.24
C ARG A 105 9.07 12.38 3.60
N ASP A 106 9.15 13.22 4.62
CA ASP A 106 8.63 12.91 5.96
C ASP A 106 7.11 12.91 6.00
N ILE A 107 6.44 13.81 5.26
CA ILE A 107 4.99 13.77 5.06
C ILE A 107 4.59 12.44 4.41
N ILE A 108 5.23 12.03 3.31
CA ILE A 108 4.94 10.75 2.65
C ILE A 108 5.13 9.57 3.60
N LEU A 109 6.23 9.55 4.37
CA LEU A 109 6.46 8.50 5.36
C LEU A 109 5.37 8.47 6.44
N GLN A 110 4.90 9.63 6.89
CA GLN A 110 3.85 9.69 7.91
C GLN A 110 2.50 9.19 7.36
N GLU A 111 2.14 9.57 6.14
CA GLU A 111 0.95 9.06 5.45
C GLU A 111 1.01 7.53 5.28
N GLU A 112 2.20 6.99 4.98
CA GLU A 112 2.43 5.55 4.93
C GLU A 112 2.22 4.88 6.29
N ILE A 113 2.84 5.41 7.35
CA ILE A 113 2.70 4.89 8.72
C ILE A 113 1.24 4.82 9.13
N ASP A 114 0.49 5.88 8.83
CA ASP A 114 -0.90 6.02 9.18
C ASP A 114 -1.81 5.09 8.37
N GLY A 115 -1.60 4.97 7.06
CA GLY A 115 -2.36 4.06 6.19
C GLY A 115 -2.14 2.59 6.54
N VAL A 116 -0.88 2.16 6.68
CA VAL A 116 -0.58 0.74 6.95
C VAL A 116 -1.09 0.27 8.31
N TYR A 117 -1.27 1.18 9.28
CA TYR A 117 -1.86 0.86 10.58
C TYR A 117 -3.23 0.18 10.44
N TYR A 118 -4.08 0.72 9.55
CA TYR A 118 -5.44 0.22 9.34
C TYR A 118 -5.53 -1.11 8.59
N MET A 119 -4.47 -1.56 7.91
CA MET A 119 -4.47 -2.88 7.25
C MET A 119 -4.73 -4.02 8.24
N ASP A 120 -4.20 -3.93 9.46
CA ASP A 120 -4.42 -4.96 10.50
C ASP A 120 -5.84 -4.91 11.07
N ILE A 121 -6.43 -3.72 11.14
CA ILE A 121 -7.81 -3.51 11.59
C ILE A 121 -8.76 -4.15 10.58
N ILE A 122 -8.64 -3.79 9.30
CA ILE A 122 -9.47 -4.36 8.22
C ILE A 122 -9.32 -5.88 8.16
N TYR A 123 -8.08 -6.38 8.27
CA TYR A 123 -7.81 -7.82 8.27
C TYR A 123 -8.62 -8.56 9.35
N LYS A 124 -8.66 -8.00 10.57
CA LYS A 124 -9.37 -8.59 11.72
C LYS A 124 -10.88 -8.44 11.58
N GLU A 125 -11.36 -7.24 11.22
CA GLU A 125 -12.78 -6.95 11.06
C GLU A 125 -13.45 -7.85 10.02
N LEU A 126 -12.77 -8.09 8.90
CA LEU A 126 -13.28 -8.93 7.82
C LEU A 126 -12.98 -10.42 8.00
N ASP A 127 -12.31 -10.79 9.10
CA ASP A 127 -11.88 -12.15 9.41
C ASP A 127 -11.21 -12.82 8.18
N LEU A 128 -10.23 -12.11 7.60
CA LEU A 128 -9.60 -12.54 6.37
C LEU A 128 -8.80 -13.82 6.56
N LYS A 129 -8.85 -14.72 5.57
CA LYS A 129 -8.23 -16.06 5.65
C LYS A 129 -6.86 -16.16 4.99
N ILE A 130 -6.32 -15.06 4.47
CA ILE A 130 -4.90 -15.05 4.07
C ILE A 130 -4.02 -15.11 5.32
N PRO A 131 -2.82 -15.72 5.28
CA PRO A 131 -1.99 -15.80 6.48
C PRO A 131 -1.58 -14.41 7.00
N LEU A 132 -1.85 -14.12 8.28
CA LEU A 132 -1.53 -12.85 8.92
C LEU A 132 -0.05 -12.44 8.76
N TRP A 133 0.87 -13.41 8.77
CA TRP A 133 2.29 -13.12 8.56
C TRP A 133 2.57 -12.41 7.22
N LYS A 134 1.74 -12.63 6.19
CA LYS A 134 1.87 -11.94 4.90
C LYS A 134 1.48 -10.47 5.00
N VAL A 135 0.40 -10.16 5.71
CA VAL A 135 -0.05 -8.78 5.96
C VAL A 135 1.01 -8.04 6.76
N LYS A 136 1.47 -8.63 7.87
CA LYS A 136 2.52 -8.05 8.71
C LYS A 136 3.85 -7.87 7.98
N LEU A 137 4.18 -8.78 7.07
CA LEU A 137 5.36 -8.65 6.22
C LEU A 137 5.18 -7.54 5.19
N ALA A 138 4.01 -7.40 4.56
CA ALA A 138 3.72 -6.32 3.61
C ALA A 138 3.89 -4.94 4.27
N GLN A 139 3.17 -4.70 5.37
CA GLN A 139 3.29 -3.47 6.18
C GLN A 139 4.76 -3.13 6.50
N HIS A 140 5.56 -4.12 6.90
CA HIS A 140 6.96 -3.88 7.24
C HIS A 140 7.80 -3.50 6.02
N MET A 141 7.55 -4.13 4.87
CA MET A 141 8.28 -3.83 3.64
C MET A 141 7.95 -2.43 3.16
N ASP A 142 6.67 -2.04 3.13
CA ASP A 142 6.25 -0.71 2.69
C ASP A 142 6.90 0.37 3.59
N LEU A 143 6.82 0.21 4.91
CA LEU A 143 7.46 1.12 5.86
C LEU A 143 8.98 1.23 5.70
N ILE A 144 9.67 0.15 5.37
CA ILE A 144 11.12 0.19 5.19
C ILE A 144 11.50 0.96 3.92
N GLU A 145 10.74 0.78 2.85
CA GLU A 145 10.95 1.48 1.59
C GLU A 145 10.74 2.99 1.76
N TYR A 146 9.65 3.40 2.41
CA TYR A 146 9.39 4.82 2.69
C TYR A 146 10.32 5.42 3.75
N LYS A 147 10.80 4.64 4.73
CA LYS A 147 11.86 5.08 5.65
C LYS A 147 13.18 5.33 4.92
N SER A 148 13.50 4.52 3.92
CA SER A 148 14.66 4.75 3.06
C SER A 148 14.49 6.04 2.26
N LEU A 149 13.31 6.26 1.67
CA LEU A 149 12.98 7.48 0.96
C LEU A 149 13.16 8.72 1.84
N SER A 150 12.53 8.75 3.02
CA SER A 150 12.66 9.84 4.00
C SER A 150 14.14 10.13 4.32
N LYS A 151 14.92 9.10 4.66
CA LYS A 151 16.32 9.29 5.10
C LYS A 151 17.31 9.65 4.00
N THR A 152 17.13 9.08 2.81
CA THR A 152 18.17 9.08 1.76
C THR A 152 17.73 9.74 0.46
N GLY A 153 16.46 10.13 0.34
CA GLY A 153 15.86 10.58 -0.91
C GLY A 153 15.61 9.46 -1.92
N ASN A 154 15.91 8.20 -1.58
CA ASN A 154 15.81 7.08 -2.50
C ASN A 154 15.09 5.89 -1.86
N PHE A 155 14.24 5.25 -2.66
CA PHE A 155 13.74 3.93 -2.35
C PHE A 155 14.86 2.90 -2.41
N LEU A 156 14.65 1.78 -1.73
CA LEU A 156 15.57 0.66 -1.78
C LEU A 156 15.56 0.03 -3.17
N THR A 157 16.72 -0.43 -3.63
CA THR A 157 16.78 -1.14 -4.91
C THR A 157 15.95 -2.43 -4.86
N HIS A 158 15.34 -2.80 -5.99
CA HIS A 158 14.57 -4.04 -6.10
C HIS A 158 15.37 -5.28 -5.68
N LYS A 159 16.68 -5.32 -5.99
CA LYS A 159 17.60 -6.39 -5.54
C LYS A 159 17.69 -6.44 -4.01
N TYR A 160 17.82 -5.29 -3.35
CA TYR A 160 17.85 -5.22 -1.89
C TYR A 160 16.52 -5.67 -1.28
N VAL A 161 15.40 -5.09 -1.74
CA VAL A 161 14.04 -5.40 -1.25
C VAL A 161 13.76 -6.90 -1.34
N LYS A 162 14.04 -7.52 -2.50
CA LYS A 162 13.86 -8.95 -2.73
C LYS A 162 14.69 -9.81 -1.76
N ASN A 163 15.96 -9.45 -1.56
CA ASN A 163 16.86 -10.18 -0.67
C ASN A 163 16.47 -10.01 0.80
N TYR A 164 16.13 -8.79 1.21
CA TYR A 164 15.71 -8.47 2.56
C TYR A 164 14.41 -9.20 2.92
N ARG A 165 13.39 -9.12 2.05
CA ARG A 165 12.12 -9.85 2.20
C ARG A 165 12.34 -11.34 2.41
N LYS A 166 13.24 -11.97 1.64
CA LYS A 166 13.60 -13.39 1.82
C LYS A 166 14.19 -13.67 3.21
N LYS A 167 15.11 -12.82 3.68
CA LYS A 167 15.77 -12.97 4.99
C LYS A 167 14.78 -12.90 6.15
N ILE A 168 13.85 -11.92 6.11
CA ILE A 168 12.94 -11.67 7.23
C ILE A 168 11.65 -12.49 7.17
N LYS A 169 11.28 -13.05 6.00
CA LYS A 169 10.05 -13.83 5.82
C LYS A 169 9.86 -14.90 6.89
N ASN A 170 10.90 -15.69 7.17
CA ASN A 170 10.82 -16.77 8.15
C ASN A 170 10.55 -16.26 9.57
N LYS A 171 11.07 -15.08 9.94
CA LYS A 171 10.79 -14.44 11.23
C LYS A 171 9.30 -14.11 11.36
N TYR A 172 8.70 -13.52 10.32
CA TYR A 172 7.27 -13.20 10.30
C TYR A 172 6.42 -14.46 10.29
N MET A 173 6.77 -15.44 9.45
CA MET A 173 6.07 -16.73 9.40
C MET A 173 6.05 -17.43 10.75
N LYS A 174 7.16 -17.45 11.49
CA LYS A 174 7.23 -18.07 12.83
C LYS A 174 6.44 -17.27 13.86
N LYS A 175 6.58 -15.94 13.86
CA LYS A 175 5.93 -15.06 14.86
C LYS A 175 4.40 -15.05 14.74
N TYR A 176 3.88 -15.09 13.52
CA TYR A 176 2.45 -15.01 13.23
C TYR A 176 1.94 -16.32 12.64
N LYS A 177 2.56 -17.44 13.03
CA LYS A 177 2.01 -18.77 12.77
C LYS A 177 0.83 -18.96 13.72
N GLY A 178 -0.36 -18.58 13.25
CA GLY A 178 -1.62 -19.11 13.75
C GLY A 178 -1.89 -20.43 13.06
#